data_AF-A0A5B0RRX9-F1
#
_entry.id   AF-A0A5B0RRX9-F1
#
_cell.length_a   1.000
_cell.length_b   1.000
_cell.length_c   1.000
_cell.angle_alpha   90.00
_cell.angle_beta   90.00
_cell.angle_gamma   90.00
#
_symmetry.space_group_name_H-M   'P 1'
#
loop_
_entity.id
_entity.type
_entity.pdbx_description
1 polymer ?
#
loop_
_entity_poly.entity_id
_entity_poly.type
_entity_poly.pdbx_seq_one_letter_code
_entity_poly.pdbx_strand_id
1 'polypeptide(L)'
;MSFLIPTLEAYSNNPNKSGALPKSLYYLLLDAVHKQPDEWRDDNLPPKQLKGEAPAMKMYAQVVGKLLKHQRSHLRVLILNNILETKRIEITGPVPNQHALATSIYSDLSPENQKWTEEQIKTRVESNWLM
;
A
#
# COMPACT_ATOMS: atom_id res chain seq x y z
N MET A 1 -11.09 6.70 17.41
CA MET A 1 -11.21 6.97 15.96
C MET A 1 -11.18 5.65 15.22
N SER A 2 -12.27 5.28 14.54
CA SER A 2 -12.28 4.13 13.64
C SER A 2 -11.74 4.56 12.29
N PHE A 3 -10.56 4.07 11.90
CA PHE A 3 -10.09 4.23 10.53
C PHE A 3 -10.99 3.45 9.56
N LEU A 4 -11.07 3.91 8.31
CA LEU A 4 -11.78 3.22 7.22
C LEU A 4 -11.39 1.74 7.21
N ILE A 5 -12.37 0.85 7.06
CA ILE A 5 -12.16 -0.59 6.80
C ILE A 5 -12.45 -0.85 5.33
N PRO A 6 -11.48 -0.61 4.42
CA PRO A 6 -11.65 -0.83 2.99
C PRO A 6 -11.76 -2.33 2.64
N THR A 7 -12.51 -2.64 1.58
CA THR A 7 -12.65 -4.00 1.05
C THR A 7 -11.41 -4.42 0.25
N LEU A 8 -11.18 -5.73 0.07
CA LEU A 8 -10.07 -6.23 -0.75
C LEU A 8 -10.10 -5.67 -2.19
N GLU A 9 -11.30 -5.52 -2.77
CA GLU A 9 -11.52 -4.90 -4.09
C GLU A 9 -10.92 -3.48 -4.16
N ALA A 10 -11.05 -2.70 -3.09
CA ALA A 10 -10.51 -1.35 -3.04
C ALA A 10 -8.98 -1.31 -3.10
N TYR A 11 -8.31 -2.34 -2.57
CA TYR A 11 -6.87 -2.46 -2.62
C TYR A 11 -6.34 -2.91 -3.98
N SER A 12 -7.08 -3.77 -4.69
CA SER A 12 -6.68 -4.25 -6.02
C SER A 12 -6.93 -3.23 -7.13
N ASN A 13 -7.82 -2.26 -6.91
CA ASN A 13 -8.18 -1.28 -7.91
C ASN A 13 -7.07 -0.25 -8.15
N ASN A 14 -6.63 -0.15 -9.41
CA ASN A 14 -5.68 0.87 -9.83
C ASN A 14 -6.41 2.21 -10.02
N PRO A 15 -6.05 3.28 -9.28
CA PRO A 15 -6.69 4.59 -9.42
C PRO A 15 -6.51 5.22 -10.81
N ASN A 16 -5.56 4.73 -11.61
CA ASN A 16 -5.20 5.25 -12.92
C ASN A 16 -5.68 4.36 -14.08
N LYS A 17 -6.34 3.21 -13.82
CA LYS A 17 -6.96 2.39 -14.89
C LYS A 17 -8.46 2.65 -14.95
N SER A 18 -8.90 3.01 -16.15
CA SER A 18 -10.23 3.52 -16.51
C SER A 18 -11.39 2.61 -16.09
N GLY A 19 -12.43 3.21 -15.50
CA GLY A 19 -13.78 2.64 -15.41
C GLY A 19 -14.43 2.75 -14.03
N ALA A 20 -13.76 2.27 -12.98
CA ALA A 20 -14.33 2.18 -11.62
C ALA A 20 -13.62 3.16 -10.65
N LEU A 21 -13.68 4.46 -10.96
CA LEU A 21 -13.07 5.52 -10.16
C LEU A 21 -13.47 5.56 -8.65
N PRO A 22 -14.67 5.19 -8.18
CA PRO A 22 -15.04 5.51 -6.78
C PRO A 22 -14.52 4.51 -5.74
N LYS A 23 -13.98 3.35 -6.13
CA LYS A 23 -13.67 2.27 -5.18
C LYS A 23 -12.20 2.05 -4.88
N SER A 24 -11.26 2.77 -5.49
CA SER A 24 -9.84 2.55 -5.13
C SER A 24 -9.58 3.02 -3.70
N LEU A 25 -8.64 2.36 -3.01
CA LEU A 25 -8.23 2.73 -1.66
C LEU A 25 -7.83 4.21 -1.58
N TYR A 26 -7.22 4.74 -2.64
CA TYR A 26 -6.82 6.14 -2.73
C TYR A 26 -8.03 7.09 -2.61
N TYR A 27 -9.07 6.89 -3.43
CA TYR A 27 -10.24 7.76 -3.42
C TYR A 27 -11.11 7.55 -2.18
N LEU A 28 -11.23 6.33 -1.68
CA LEU A 28 -11.94 6.05 -0.42
C LEU A 28 -11.25 6.74 0.77
N LEU A 29 -9.92 6.78 0.78
CA LEU A 29 -9.19 7.48 1.84
C LEU A 29 -9.40 9.00 1.73
N LEU A 30 -9.35 9.57 0.52
CA LEU A 30 -9.64 10.99 0.33
C LEU A 30 -11.04 11.37 0.81
N ASP A 31 -12.05 10.58 0.45
CA ASP A 31 -13.42 10.76 0.93
C ASP A 31 -13.52 10.63 2.46
N ALA A 32 -12.85 9.64 3.06
CA ALA A 32 -12.82 9.47 4.51
C ALA A 32 -12.13 10.63 5.24
N VAL A 33 -11.10 11.24 4.65
CA VAL A 33 -10.43 12.44 5.18
C VAL A 33 -11.34 13.65 5.10
N HIS A 34 -12.05 13.86 3.98
CA HIS A 34 -13.01 14.96 3.83
C HIS A 34 -14.18 14.86 4.82
N LYS A 35 -14.58 13.65 5.21
CA LYS A 35 -15.67 13.40 6.16
C LYS A 35 -15.26 13.53 7.64
N GLN A 36 -13.99 13.76 7.96
CA GLN A 36 -13.56 13.93 9.36
C GLN A 36 -14.13 15.22 9.98
N PRO A 37 -14.29 15.30 11.31
CA PRO A 37 -14.66 16.53 12.01
C PRO A 37 -13.64 17.67 11.77
N ASP A 38 -14.08 18.92 11.89
CA ASP A 38 -13.20 20.09 11.68
C ASP A 38 -12.02 20.08 12.67
N GLU A 39 -12.25 19.76 13.94
CA GLU A 39 -11.19 19.62 14.97
C GLU A 39 -10.11 18.62 14.55
N TRP A 40 -10.51 17.47 14.01
CA TRP A 40 -9.56 16.48 13.50
C TRP A 40 -8.78 17.03 12.30
N ARG A 41 -9.46 17.73 11.39
CA ARG A 41 -8.83 18.30 10.19
C ARG A 41 -7.82 19.38 10.58
N ASP A 42 -8.12 20.21 11.58
CA ASP A 42 -7.21 21.26 12.06
C ASP A 42 -5.95 20.67 12.72
N ASP A 43 -6.09 19.57 13.47
CA ASP A 43 -4.97 18.90 14.13
C ASP A 43 -4.09 18.08 13.16
N ASN A 44 -4.68 17.55 12.08
CA ASN A 44 -4.04 16.54 11.24
C ASN A 44 -3.73 17.00 9.81
N LEU A 45 -4.35 18.09 9.35
CA LEU A 45 -4.17 18.64 8.00
C LEU A 45 -3.47 20.00 8.06
N PRO A 46 -2.71 20.37 7.01
CA PRO A 46 -2.02 21.65 7.01
C PRO A 46 -3.04 22.81 6.99
N PRO A 47 -2.80 23.92 7.73
CA PRO A 47 -3.73 25.04 7.94
C PRO A 47 -4.11 25.86 6.69
N LYS A 48 -3.79 25.38 5.47
CA LYS A 48 -3.97 26.06 4.19
C LYS A 48 -4.53 25.20 3.06
N GLN A 49 -5.14 24.05 3.34
CA GLN A 49 -5.76 23.20 2.30
C GLN A 49 -6.74 23.96 1.38
N LEU A 50 -7.26 25.10 1.81
CA LEU A 50 -8.26 25.90 1.10
C LEU A 50 -7.70 26.95 0.11
N LYS A 51 -6.38 27.22 0.06
CA LYS A 51 -5.83 28.34 -0.76
C LYS A 51 -4.96 27.95 -1.96
N GLY A 52 -4.83 26.66 -2.29
CA GLY A 52 -4.11 26.23 -3.50
C GLY A 52 -2.60 26.51 -3.49
N GLU A 53 -2.00 26.80 -2.34
CA GLU A 53 -0.57 27.04 -2.24
C GLU A 53 0.22 25.72 -2.41
N ALA A 54 1.21 25.70 -3.30
CA ALA A 54 1.99 24.50 -3.62
C ALA A 54 2.63 23.79 -2.39
N PRO A 55 3.17 24.51 -1.37
CA PRO A 55 3.67 23.87 -0.15
C PRO A 55 2.59 23.16 0.67
N ALA A 56 1.39 23.74 0.76
CA ALA A 56 0.25 23.15 1.47
C ALA A 56 -0.24 21.88 0.78
N MET A 57 -0.26 21.88 -0.56
CA MET A 57 -0.60 20.69 -1.35
C MET A 57 0.42 19.57 -1.18
N LYS A 58 1.72 19.89 -1.11
CA LYS A 58 2.77 18.90 -0.83
C LYS A 58 2.61 18.27 0.55
N MET A 59 2.37 19.07 1.58
CA MET A 59 2.14 18.56 2.94
C MET A 59 0.87 17.70 3.00
N TYR A 60 -0.20 18.12 2.33
CA TYR A 60 -1.41 17.32 2.24
C TYR A 60 -1.16 15.95 1.60
N ALA A 61 -0.47 15.91 0.45
CA ALA A 61 -0.12 14.67 -0.21
C ALA A 61 0.74 13.75 0.69
N GLN A 62 1.63 14.32 1.51
CA GLN A 62 2.41 13.56 2.49
C GLN A 62 1.54 12.95 3.59
N VAL A 63 0.57 13.71 4.14
CA VAL A 63 -0.35 13.21 5.17
C VAL A 63 -1.21 12.07 4.61
N VAL A 64 -1.83 12.28 3.45
CA VAL A 64 -2.62 11.25 2.75
C VAL A 64 -1.76 10.02 2.46
N GLY A 65 -0.51 10.22 2.00
CA GLY A 65 0.43 9.13 1.74
C GLY A 65 0.78 8.31 2.99
N LYS A 66 1.00 8.97 4.14
CA LYS A 66 1.23 8.29 5.42
C LYS A 66 0.03 7.46 5.86
N LEU A 67 -1.18 8.02 5.72
CA LEU A 67 -2.42 7.34 6.03
C LEU A 67 -2.64 6.12 5.13
N LEU A 68 -2.42 6.24 3.82
CA LEU A 68 -2.48 5.11 2.88
C LEU A 68 -1.49 4.01 3.25
N LYS A 69 -0.26 4.38 3.61
CA LYS A 69 0.77 3.43 4.04
C LYS A 69 0.30 2.65 5.27
N HIS A 70 -0.29 3.32 6.25
CA HIS A 70 -0.84 2.68 7.44
C HIS A 70 -1.95 1.68 7.08
N GLN A 71 -2.92 2.08 6.26
CA GLN A 71 -4.03 1.21 5.83
C GLN A 71 -3.57 -0.03 5.06
N ARG A 72 -2.56 0.12 4.18
CA ARG A 72 -1.96 -1.01 3.46
C ARG A 72 -1.21 -1.95 4.40
N SER A 73 -0.47 -1.40 5.36
CA SER A 73 0.25 -2.21 6.36
C SER A 73 -0.71 -3.01 7.23
N HIS A 74 -1.82 -2.39 7.66
CA HIS A 74 -2.82 -3.06 8.46
C HIS A 74 -3.46 -4.25 7.72
N LEU A 75 -3.84 -4.06 6.44
CA LEU A 75 -4.35 -5.17 5.62
C LEU A 75 -3.34 -6.30 5.48
N ARG A 76 -2.07 -5.98 5.23
CA ARG A 76 -1.01 -7.01 5.13
C ARG A 76 -0.98 -7.86 6.39
N VAL A 77 -1.07 -7.24 7.57
CA VAL A 77 -1.14 -7.96 8.85
C VAL A 77 -2.39 -8.85 8.92
N LEU A 78 -3.57 -8.32 8.55
CA LEU A 78 -4.81 -9.10 8.53
C LEU A 78 -4.75 -10.31 7.60
N ILE A 79 -4.22 -10.14 6.39
CA ILE A 79 -4.06 -11.23 5.42
C ILE A 79 -3.08 -12.28 5.94
N LEU A 80 -1.93 -11.85 6.49
CA LEU A 80 -0.95 -12.77 7.07
C LEU A 80 -1.54 -13.56 8.24
N ASN A 81 -2.26 -12.88 9.15
CA ASN A 81 -2.94 -13.54 10.25
C ASN A 81 -3.98 -14.55 9.74
N ASN A 82 -4.80 -14.17 8.75
CA ASN A 82 -5.79 -15.09 8.19
C ASN A 82 -5.13 -16.30 7.51
N ILE A 83 -4.01 -16.12 6.79
CA ILE A 83 -3.27 -17.23 6.19
C ILE A 83 -2.71 -18.16 7.29
N LEU A 84 -2.12 -17.60 8.35
CA LEU A 84 -1.61 -18.38 9.47
C LEU A 84 -2.71 -19.17 10.16
N GLU A 85 -3.86 -18.55 10.41
CA GLU A 85 -5.02 -19.19 11.06
C GLU A 85 -5.68 -20.26 10.18
N THR A 86 -5.84 -20.01 8.88
CA THR A 86 -6.60 -20.88 7.97
C THR A 86 -5.74 -21.97 7.33
N LYS A 87 -4.55 -21.64 6.85
CA LYS A 87 -3.66 -22.60 6.20
C LYS A 87 -2.73 -23.30 7.16
N ARG A 88 -2.62 -22.82 8.42
CA ARG A 88 -1.74 -23.37 9.46
C ARG A 88 -0.34 -23.66 8.91
N ILE A 89 0.19 -22.72 8.13
CA ILE A 89 1.53 -22.86 7.56
C ILE A 89 2.50 -22.74 8.72
N GLU A 90 3.05 -23.87 9.15
CA GLU A 90 4.18 -23.87 10.05
C GLU A 90 5.40 -23.33 9.28
N ILE A 91 6.04 -22.30 9.85
CA ILE A 91 7.30 -21.80 9.31
C ILE A 91 8.37 -22.80 9.70
N THR A 92 8.59 -23.80 8.86
CA THR A 92 9.64 -24.80 9.04
C THR A 92 10.94 -24.27 8.47
N GLY A 93 11.75 -23.65 9.33
CA GLY A 93 13.12 -23.24 9.01
C GLY A 93 13.41 -21.75 9.23
N PRO A 94 14.69 -21.34 9.04
CA PRO A 94 15.09 -19.96 9.21
C PRO A 94 14.44 -19.06 8.15
N VAL A 95 14.04 -17.86 8.56
CA VAL A 95 13.54 -16.83 7.63
C VAL A 95 14.65 -16.51 6.62
N PRO A 96 14.40 -16.65 5.30
CA PRO A 96 15.42 -16.36 4.29
C PRO A 96 15.87 -14.90 4.38
N ASN A 97 17.14 -14.65 4.01
CA ASN A 97 17.62 -13.28 3.92
C ASN A 97 16.86 -12.50 2.84
N GLN A 98 16.93 -11.16 2.89
CA GLN A 98 16.14 -10.29 2.01
C GLN A 98 16.36 -10.57 0.52
N HIS A 99 17.59 -10.92 0.12
CA HIS A 99 17.92 -11.25 -1.27
C HIS A 99 17.24 -12.54 -1.70
N ALA A 100 17.36 -13.60 -0.90
CA ALA A 100 16.71 -14.88 -1.17
C ALA A 100 15.18 -14.75 -1.20
N LEU A 101 14.61 -13.97 -0.27
CA LEU A 101 13.17 -13.71 -0.24
C LEU A 101 12.70 -12.94 -1.49
N ALA A 102 13.42 -11.90 -1.91
CA ALA A 102 13.07 -11.13 -3.10
C ALA A 102 13.20 -11.97 -4.38
N THR A 103 14.24 -12.80 -4.49
CA THR A 103 14.40 -13.74 -5.60
C THR A 103 13.22 -14.72 -5.68
N SER A 104 12.81 -15.33 -4.56
CA SER A 104 11.64 -16.22 -4.52
C SER A 104 10.35 -15.50 -4.93
N ILE A 105 10.12 -14.28 -4.43
CA ILE A 105 8.94 -13.49 -4.79
C ILE A 105 8.89 -13.22 -6.30
N TYR A 106 10.00 -12.79 -6.91
CA TYR A 106 10.03 -12.51 -8.35
C TYR A 106 9.93 -13.77 -9.22
N SER A 107 10.41 -14.91 -8.71
CA SER A 107 10.25 -16.21 -9.39
C SER A 107 8.79 -16.66 -9.41
N ASP A 108 8.08 -16.50 -8.28
CA ASP A 108 6.70 -16.96 -8.11
C ASP A 108 5.66 -15.96 -8.64
N LEU A 109 5.92 -14.65 -8.50
CA LEU A 109 4.97 -13.57 -8.77
C LEU A 109 5.52 -12.59 -9.82
N SER A 110 5.81 -13.11 -11.01
CA SER A 110 6.30 -12.26 -12.09
C SER A 110 5.26 -11.19 -12.49
N PRO A 111 5.62 -9.89 -12.52
CA PRO A 111 4.67 -8.78 -12.59
C PRO A 111 3.86 -8.67 -13.91
N GLU A 112 4.24 -9.40 -14.95
CA GLU A 112 3.65 -9.28 -16.29
C GLU A 112 3.00 -10.58 -16.81
N ASN A 113 2.67 -11.53 -15.92
CA ASN A 113 2.24 -12.89 -16.30
C ASN A 113 3.25 -13.65 -17.20
N GLN A 114 4.46 -13.12 -17.37
CA GLN A 114 5.55 -13.74 -18.11
C GLN A 114 6.62 -14.20 -17.13
N LYS A 115 7.03 -15.47 -17.16
CA LYS A 115 8.15 -15.93 -16.32
C LYS A 115 9.41 -15.15 -16.69
N TRP A 116 10.01 -14.49 -15.69
CA TRP A 116 11.30 -13.85 -15.84
C TRP A 116 12.44 -14.88 -15.78
N THR A 117 13.53 -14.63 -16.51
CA THR A 117 14.74 -15.45 -16.40
C THR A 117 15.50 -15.15 -15.11
N GLU A 118 16.40 -16.03 -14.71
CA GLU A 118 17.21 -15.85 -13.49
C GLU A 118 18.03 -14.55 -13.54
N GLU A 119 18.54 -14.16 -14.70
CA GLU A 119 19.30 -12.92 -14.89
C GLU A 119 18.42 -11.68 -14.72
N GLN A 120 17.17 -11.72 -15.20
CA GLN A 120 16.22 -10.63 -15.05
C GLN A 120 15.82 -10.46 -13.57
N ILE A 121 15.58 -11.57 -12.88
CA ILE A 121 15.27 -11.55 -11.45
C ILE A 121 16.46 -10.99 -10.66
N LYS A 122 17.68 -11.47 -10.94
CA LYS A 122 18.89 -11.00 -10.28
C LYS A 122 19.09 -9.49 -10.47
N THR A 123 19.01 -9.01 -11.71
CA THR A 123 19.12 -7.58 -12.03
C THR A 123 18.06 -6.76 -11.29
N ARG A 124 16.83 -7.28 -11.17
CA ARG A 124 15.76 -6.59 -10.44
C ARG A 124 16.01 -6.53 -8.94
N VAL A 125 16.43 -7.64 -8.34
CA VAL A 125 16.75 -7.70 -6.91
C VAL A 125 17.89 -6.74 -6.57
N GLU A 126 18.94 -6.69 -7.39
CA GLU A 126 20.07 -5.78 -7.21
C GLU A 126 19.66 -4.31 -7.38
N SER A 127 18.85 -3.97 -8.39
CA SER A 127 18.42 -2.57 -8.62
C SER A 127 17.52 -2.01 -7.52
N ASN A 128 16.66 -2.82 -6.89
CA ASN A 128 15.85 -2.39 -5.75
C ASN A 128 16.68 -2.13 -4.48
N TRP A 129 17.90 -2.68 -4.40
CA TRP A 129 18.77 -2.51 -3.23
C TRP A 129 19.61 -1.23 -3.30
N LEU A 130 19.86 -0.74 -4.51
CA LEU A 130 20.63 0.48 -4.77
C LEU A 130 19.78 1.77 -4.73
N MET A 131 18.47 1.66 -4.47
CA MET A 131 17.54 2.78 -4.23
C MET A 131 17.33 3.03 -2.74
#